data_AF-A0A1P8F619-F1
#
_entry.id   AF-A0A1P8F619-F1
#
_cell.length_a   1.000
_cell.length_b   1.000
_cell.length_c   1.000
_cell.angle_alpha   90.00
_cell.angle_beta   90.00
_cell.angle_gamma   90.00
#
_symmetry.space_group_name_H-M   'P 1'
#
loop_
_entity.id
_entity.type
_entity.pdbx_description
1 polymer ?
#
loop_
_entity_poly.entity_id
_entity_poly.type
_entity_poly.pdbx_seq_one_letter_code
_entity_poly.pdbx_strand_id
1 'polypeptide(L)'
;MSDTIIAAIFGLGGLVFGVGITEFNRSRIERGRLRKESFYKRLQAHQQAFGQCQDLGIAVTDIDLERIKNIASEGLKWWNYSCLYLDTVSRSEFLTLFHIAQKYADGVENARRIIWEQLTKTEKSILRGIRMEYLPEGCPLPEELQAVI
;
A
#
# COMPACT_ATOMS: atom_id res chain seq x y z
N MET A 1 -4.85 -56.09 30.36
CA MET A 1 -5.26 -55.92 28.95
C MET A 1 -5.91 -54.55 28.70
N SER A 2 -6.55 -53.94 29.71
CA SER A 2 -7.08 -52.56 29.65
C SER A 2 -5.98 -51.49 29.51
N ASP A 3 -4.86 -51.64 30.22
CA ASP A 3 -3.92 -50.53 30.42
C ASP A 3 -3.07 -50.24 29.17
N THR A 4 -2.81 -51.25 28.35
CA THR A 4 -2.14 -51.12 27.05
C THR A 4 -3.00 -50.44 25.99
N ILE A 5 -4.33 -50.65 26.02
CA ILE A 5 -5.28 -50.00 25.10
C ILE A 5 -5.39 -48.51 25.46
N ILE A 6 -5.45 -48.18 26.75
CA ILE A 6 -5.50 -46.80 27.23
C ILE A 6 -4.22 -46.04 26.85
N ALA A 7 -3.05 -46.64 27.06
CA ALA A 7 -1.77 -46.02 26.67
C ALA A 7 -1.67 -45.76 25.15
N ALA A 8 -2.16 -46.68 24.32
CA ALA A 8 -2.18 -46.50 22.87
C ALA A 8 -3.11 -45.35 22.42
N ILE A 9 -4.26 -45.20 23.06
CA ILE A 9 -5.22 -44.10 22.78
C ILE A 9 -4.60 -42.74 23.17
N PHE A 10 -3.94 -42.65 24.32
CA PHE A 10 -3.25 -41.41 24.73
C PHE A 10 -2.05 -41.08 23.82
N GLY A 11 -1.30 -42.07 23.36
CA GLY A 11 -0.20 -41.88 22.41
C GLY A 11 -0.67 -41.35 21.05
N LEU A 12 -1.77 -41.90 20.52
CA LEU A 12 -2.40 -41.41 19.28
C LEU A 12 -3.01 -40.02 19.44
N GLY A 13 -3.70 -39.77 20.56
CA GLY A 13 -4.26 -38.46 20.89
C GLY A 13 -3.20 -37.37 21.00
N GLY A 14 -2.06 -37.67 21.64
CA GLY A 14 -0.92 -36.76 21.75
C GLY A 14 -0.30 -36.42 20.39
N LEU A 15 -0.19 -37.40 19.48
CA LEU A 15 0.34 -37.16 18.14
C LEU A 15 -0.59 -36.31 17.28
N VAL A 16 -1.91 -36.60 17.29
CA VAL A 16 -2.90 -35.78 16.57
C VAL A 16 -2.95 -34.35 17.12
N PHE A 17 -2.90 -34.19 18.44
CA PHE A 17 -2.87 -32.88 19.09
C PHE A 17 -1.58 -32.10 18.77
N GLY A 18 -0.42 -32.77 18.78
CA GLY A 18 0.86 -32.18 18.41
C GLY A 18 0.88 -31.69 16.96
N VAL A 19 0.38 -32.50 16.02
CA VAL A 19 0.23 -32.11 14.60
C VAL A 19 -0.75 -30.94 14.44
N GLY A 20 -1.85 -30.94 15.21
CA GLY A 20 -2.81 -29.84 15.22
C GLY A 20 -2.19 -28.52 15.68
N ILE A 21 -1.36 -28.54 16.73
CA ILE A 21 -0.65 -27.34 17.23
C ILE A 21 0.37 -26.84 16.20
N THR A 22 1.14 -27.73 15.58
CA THR A 22 2.15 -27.32 14.59
C THR A 22 1.51 -26.71 13.34
N GLU A 23 0.43 -27.28 12.82
CA GLU A 23 -0.30 -26.69 11.69
C GLU A 23 -0.98 -25.37 12.07
N PHE A 24 -1.54 -25.26 13.28
CA PHE A 24 -2.10 -24.00 13.77
C PHE A 24 -1.04 -22.89 13.85
N ASN A 25 0.13 -23.20 14.41
CA ASN A 25 1.26 -22.27 14.49
C ASN A 25 1.75 -21.87 13.10
N ARG A 26 1.88 -22.83 12.17
CA ARG A 26 2.26 -22.55 10.77
C ARG A 26 1.27 -21.62 10.08
N SER A 27 -0.03 -21.86 10.25
CA SER A 27 -1.07 -20.98 9.70
C SER A 27 -1.00 -19.56 10.29
N ARG A 28 -0.70 -19.42 11.59
CA ARG A 28 -0.52 -18.11 12.21
C ARG A 28 0.70 -17.37 11.69
N ILE A 29 1.84 -18.05 11.56
CA ILE A 29 3.08 -17.47 11.02
C ILE A 29 2.85 -17.02 9.57
N GLU A 30 2.22 -17.86 8.74
CA GLU A 30 1.97 -17.55 7.34
C GLU A 30 1.01 -16.35 7.18
N ARG A 31 -0.06 -16.30 7.97
CA ARG A 31 -0.95 -15.11 8.00
C ARG A 31 -0.21 -13.86 8.46
N GLY A 32 0.69 -13.97 9.43
CA GLY A 32 1.54 -12.86 9.88
C GLY A 32 2.45 -12.35 8.77
N ARG A 33 3.11 -13.27 8.05
CA ARG A 33 3.96 -12.97 6.90
C ARG A 33 3.18 -12.25 5.78
N LEU A 34 2.04 -12.80 5.38
CA LEU A 34 1.18 -12.21 4.35
C LEU A 34 0.67 -10.82 4.73
N ARG A 35 0.31 -10.60 6.00
CA ARG A 35 -0.07 -9.27 6.51
C ARG A 35 1.08 -8.28 6.38
N LYS A 36 2.28 -8.67 6.82
CA LYS A 36 3.48 -7.83 6.74
C LYS A 36 3.83 -7.47 5.28
N GLU A 37 3.80 -8.45 4.38
CA GLU A 37 4.03 -8.23 2.94
C GLU A 37 2.98 -7.33 2.31
N SER A 38 1.70 -7.53 2.63
CA SER A 38 0.63 -6.66 2.15
C SER A 38 0.80 -5.22 2.65
N PHE A 39 1.24 -5.05 3.89
CA PHE A 39 1.53 -3.73 4.46
C PHE A 39 2.68 -3.06 3.72
N TYR A 40 3.80 -3.76 3.49
CA TYR A 40 4.92 -3.20 2.74
C TYR A 40 4.53 -2.79 1.32
N LYS A 41 3.76 -3.61 0.61
CA LYS A 41 3.28 -3.25 -0.73
C LYS A 41 2.38 -2.01 -0.71
N ARG A 42 1.51 -1.88 0.31
CA ARG A 42 0.69 -0.68 0.50
C ARG A 42 1.57 0.54 0.78
N LEU A 43 2.49 0.46 1.74
CA LEU A 43 3.40 1.55 2.06
C LEU A 43 4.21 1.99 0.83
N GLN A 44 4.78 1.04 0.09
CA GLN A 44 5.50 1.29 -1.15
C GLN A 44 4.62 1.97 -2.19
N ALA A 45 3.37 1.51 -2.38
CA ALA A 45 2.46 2.13 -3.32
C ALA A 45 2.10 3.58 -2.93
N HIS A 46 1.89 3.85 -1.64
CA HIS A 46 1.65 5.21 -1.15
C HIS A 46 2.89 6.11 -1.32
N GLN A 47 4.10 5.59 -1.07
CA GLN A 47 5.35 6.33 -1.29
C GLN A 47 5.56 6.67 -2.77
N GLN A 48 5.34 5.69 -3.66
CA GLN A 48 5.43 5.91 -5.11
C GLN A 48 4.40 6.93 -5.59
N ALA A 49 3.16 6.83 -5.11
CA ALA A 49 2.10 7.79 -5.43
C ALA A 49 2.46 9.21 -4.96
N PHE A 50 3.02 9.34 -3.76
CA PHE A 50 3.48 10.61 -3.23
C PHE A 50 4.64 11.20 -4.05
N GLY A 51 5.62 10.36 -4.44
CA GLY A 51 6.72 10.76 -5.31
C GLY A 51 6.23 11.32 -6.64
N GLN A 52 5.27 10.66 -7.29
CA GLN A 52 4.69 11.17 -8.54
C GLN A 52 3.93 12.49 -8.36
N CYS A 53 3.28 12.70 -7.21
CA CYS A 53 2.64 13.99 -6.90
C CYS A 53 3.69 15.11 -6.78
N GLN A 54 4.82 14.83 -6.13
CA GLN A 54 5.92 15.78 -5.98
C GLN A 54 6.55 16.13 -7.34
N ASP A 55 6.84 15.12 -8.16
CA ASP A 55 7.38 15.32 -9.51
C ASP A 55 6.43 16.15 -10.38
N LEU A 56 5.13 15.85 -10.31
CA LEU A 56 4.10 16.62 -11.01
C LEU A 56 4.05 18.06 -10.50
N GLY A 57 4.10 18.28 -9.19
CA GLY A 57 4.09 19.61 -8.58
C GLY A 57 5.28 20.46 -9.04
N ILE A 58 6.47 19.87 -9.16
CA ILE A 58 7.66 20.53 -9.71
C ILE A 58 7.42 20.89 -11.19
N ALA A 59 6.96 19.94 -12.01
CA ALA A 59 6.71 20.19 -13.43
C ALA A 59 5.64 21.27 -13.67
N VAL A 60 4.59 21.30 -12.84
CA VAL A 60 3.55 22.35 -12.83
C VAL A 60 4.10 23.70 -12.34
N THR A 61 5.11 23.68 -11.47
CA THR A 61 5.82 24.90 -11.03
C THR A 61 6.62 25.51 -12.18
N ASP A 62 7.36 24.66 -12.88
CA ASP A 62 8.24 25.01 -14.00
C ASP A 62 7.48 25.31 -15.30
N ILE A 63 6.18 25.00 -15.33
CA ILE A 63 5.31 25.14 -16.52
C ILE A 63 5.84 24.27 -17.69
N ASP A 64 6.41 23.12 -17.36
CA ASP A 64 6.95 22.16 -18.33
C ASP A 64 5.85 21.19 -18.78
N LEU A 65 5.12 21.57 -19.83
CA LEU A 65 3.96 20.82 -20.32
C LEU A 65 4.33 19.41 -20.81
N GLU A 66 5.52 19.24 -21.40
CA GLU A 66 5.99 17.93 -21.88
C GLU A 66 6.27 17.01 -20.69
N ARG A 67 6.97 17.53 -19.66
CA ARG A 67 7.22 16.79 -18.43
C ARG A 67 5.93 16.46 -17.69
N ILE A 68 4.96 17.38 -17.61
CA ILE A 68 3.63 17.11 -17.03
C ILE A 68 2.94 15.96 -17.77
N LYS A 69 2.95 15.98 -19.10
CA LYS A 69 2.35 14.91 -19.92
C LYS A 69 3.02 13.56 -19.69
N ASN A 70 4.34 13.54 -19.62
CA ASN A 70 5.12 12.33 -19.38
C ASN A 70 4.83 11.75 -18.00
N ILE A 71 4.87 12.58 -16.95
CA ILE A 71 4.54 12.18 -15.58
C ILE A 71 3.09 11.67 -15.50
N ALA A 72 2.14 12.32 -16.18
CA ALA A 72 0.76 11.86 -16.20
C ALA A 72 0.57 10.51 -16.89
N SER A 73 1.23 10.30 -18.02
CA SER A 73 1.24 9.01 -18.72
C SER A 73 1.86 7.90 -17.87
N GLU A 74 2.98 8.18 -17.20
CA GLU A 74 3.64 7.24 -16.29
C GLU A 74 2.79 6.94 -15.06
N GLY A 75 2.13 7.94 -14.48
CA GLY A 75 1.20 7.77 -13.37
C GLY A 75 -0.01 6.90 -13.72
N LEU A 76 -0.58 7.08 -14.92
CA LEU A 76 -1.66 6.22 -15.43
C LEU A 76 -1.18 4.80 -15.75
N LYS A 77 0.06 4.62 -16.22
CA LYS A 77 0.65 3.28 -16.37
C LYS A 77 0.83 2.61 -15.02
N TRP A 78 1.41 3.33 -14.05
CA TRP A 78 1.60 2.85 -12.68
C TRP A 78 0.28 2.46 -12.02
N TRP A 79 -0.77 3.27 -12.24
CA TRP A 79 -2.11 3.02 -11.72
C TRP A 79 -2.62 1.61 -12.03
N ASN A 80 -2.44 1.14 -13.27
CA ASN A 80 -2.91 -0.18 -13.71
C ASN A 80 -2.27 -1.33 -12.92
N TYR A 81 -1.07 -1.13 -12.36
CA TYR A 81 -0.36 -2.17 -11.61
C TYR A 81 -0.49 -2.03 -10.09
N SER A 82 -0.69 -0.81 -9.59
CA SER A 82 -0.50 -0.51 -8.17
C SER A 82 -1.76 0.02 -7.46
N CYS A 83 -2.83 0.36 -8.18
CA CYS A 83 -4.02 1.01 -7.59
C CYS A 83 -4.72 0.18 -6.49
N LEU A 84 -4.61 -1.15 -6.52
CA LEU A 84 -5.22 -2.04 -5.53
C LEU A 84 -4.59 -1.89 -4.13
N TYR A 85 -3.37 -1.36 -4.05
CA TYR A 85 -2.66 -1.13 -2.80
C TYR A 85 -2.92 0.26 -2.20
N LEU A 86 -3.59 1.14 -2.94
CA LEU A 86 -4.11 2.41 -2.42
C LEU A 86 -5.49 2.20 -1.80
N ASP A 87 -5.78 2.95 -0.73
CA ASP A 87 -7.14 3.06 -0.23
C ASP A 87 -8.06 3.74 -1.26
N THR A 88 -9.36 3.53 -1.12
CA THR A 88 -10.38 3.98 -2.08
C THR A 88 -10.34 5.48 -2.35
N VAL A 89 -10.06 6.30 -1.32
CA VAL A 89 -10.03 7.76 -1.47
C VAL A 89 -8.77 8.16 -2.23
N SER A 90 -7.59 7.72 -1.77
CA SER A 90 -6.32 7.99 -2.46
C SER A 90 -6.36 7.58 -3.92
N ARG A 91 -6.95 6.41 -4.19
CA ARG A 91 -7.20 5.91 -5.55
C ARG A 91 -7.97 6.96 -6.36
N SER A 92 -9.19 7.31 -5.95
CA SER A 92 -10.02 8.26 -6.71
C SER A 92 -9.33 9.61 -6.97
N GLU A 93 -8.68 10.17 -5.95
CA GLU A 93 -8.01 11.47 -6.06
C GLU A 93 -6.81 11.43 -7.01
N PHE A 94 -6.02 10.35 -6.94
CA PHE A 94 -4.84 10.15 -7.78
C PHE A 94 -5.19 10.01 -9.26
N LEU A 95 -6.21 9.21 -9.59
CA LEU A 95 -6.68 9.10 -10.98
C LEU A 95 -7.21 10.44 -11.51
N THR A 96 -7.94 11.17 -10.68
CA THR A 96 -8.48 12.49 -11.03
C THR A 96 -7.34 13.47 -11.32
N LEU A 97 -6.30 13.48 -10.49
CA LEU A 97 -5.12 14.33 -10.66
C LEU A 97 -4.47 14.12 -12.03
N PHE A 98 -4.19 12.88 -12.42
CA PHE A 98 -3.50 12.62 -13.69
C PHE A 98 -4.35 12.89 -14.92
N HIS A 99 -5.67 12.70 -14.86
CA HIS A 99 -6.54 13.14 -15.94
C HIS A 99 -6.54 14.66 -16.10
N ILE A 100 -6.58 15.42 -15.00
CA ILE A 100 -6.51 16.89 -15.06
C ILE A 100 -5.13 17.33 -15.57
N ALA A 101 -4.04 16.73 -15.08
CA ALA A 101 -2.68 17.01 -15.52
C ALA A 101 -2.51 16.78 -17.03
N GLN A 102 -3.07 15.69 -17.55
CA GLN A 102 -3.00 15.37 -18.97
C GLN A 102 -3.80 16.38 -19.82
N LYS A 103 -5.03 16.73 -19.40
CA LYS A 103 -5.82 17.77 -20.07
C LYS A 103 -5.13 19.13 -20.09
N TYR A 104 -4.47 19.49 -19.00
CA TYR A 104 -3.69 20.72 -18.92
C TYR A 104 -2.51 20.72 -19.88
N ALA A 105 -1.74 19.62 -19.92
CA ALA A 105 -0.63 19.49 -20.84
C ALA A 105 -1.06 19.47 -22.33
N ASP A 106 -2.25 18.92 -22.61
CA ASP A 106 -2.84 18.94 -23.96
C ASP A 106 -3.47 20.31 -24.32
N GLY A 107 -3.41 21.30 -23.43
CA GLY A 107 -3.95 22.65 -23.66
C GLY A 107 -5.49 22.73 -23.63
N VAL A 108 -6.16 21.67 -23.18
CA VAL A 108 -7.63 21.58 -23.12
C VAL A 108 -8.18 22.38 -21.95
N GLU A 109 -7.43 22.48 -20.86
CA GLU A 109 -7.87 23.13 -19.62
C GLU A 109 -6.79 24.05 -19.11
N ASN A 110 -7.04 25.36 -19.05
CA ASN A 110 -6.02 26.36 -18.75
C ASN A 110 -6.06 26.80 -17.28
N ALA A 111 -5.94 25.84 -16.37
CA ALA A 111 -6.18 26.08 -14.96
C ALA A 111 -5.14 25.41 -14.07
N ARG A 112 -3.92 25.98 -14.07
CA ARG A 112 -2.85 25.65 -13.12
C ARG A 112 -3.36 25.57 -11.67
N ARG A 113 -4.31 26.45 -11.31
CA ARG A 113 -4.99 26.45 -10.01
C ARG A 113 -5.74 25.14 -9.74
N ILE A 114 -6.48 24.61 -10.71
CA ILE A 114 -7.25 23.36 -10.56
C ILE A 114 -6.30 22.18 -10.31
N ILE A 115 -5.16 22.12 -11.02
CA ILE A 115 -4.14 21.10 -10.75
C ILE A 115 -3.61 21.23 -9.33
N TRP A 116 -3.26 22.44 -8.87
CA TRP A 116 -2.74 22.63 -7.51
C TRP A 116 -3.73 22.24 -6.42
N GLU A 117 -5.01 22.60 -6.59
CA GLU A 117 -6.08 22.20 -5.68
C GLU A 117 -6.21 20.68 -5.63
N GLN A 118 -6.21 20.03 -6.80
CA GLN A 118 -6.30 18.57 -6.89
C GLN A 118 -5.04 17.87 -6.34
N LEU A 119 -3.85 18.43 -6.58
CA LEU A 119 -2.57 17.90 -6.10
C LEU A 119 -2.55 17.91 -4.57
N THR A 120 -2.90 19.05 -3.96
CA THR A 120 -3.00 19.19 -2.50
C THR A 120 -4.01 18.19 -1.90
N LYS A 121 -5.15 18.01 -2.55
CA LYS A 121 -6.18 17.05 -2.13
C LYS A 121 -5.68 15.60 -2.21
N THR A 122 -4.97 15.29 -3.30
CA THR A 122 -4.39 13.96 -3.55
C THR A 122 -3.30 13.64 -2.53
N GLU A 123 -2.37 14.55 -2.28
CA GLU A 123 -1.32 14.36 -1.26
C GLU A 123 -1.92 14.11 0.13
N LYS A 124 -2.91 14.91 0.55
CA LYS A 124 -3.61 14.70 1.82
C LYS A 124 -4.29 13.33 1.88
N SER A 125 -4.88 12.88 0.78
CA SER A 125 -5.51 11.56 0.73
C SER A 125 -4.48 10.43 0.86
N ILE A 126 -3.36 10.51 0.13
CA ILE A 126 -2.27 9.53 0.17
C ILE A 126 -1.71 9.41 1.58
N LEU A 127 -1.42 10.55 2.24
CA LEU A 127 -0.88 10.58 3.59
C LEU A 127 -1.86 9.98 4.61
N ARG A 128 -3.16 10.29 4.49
CA ARG A 128 -4.20 9.66 5.34
C ARG A 128 -4.32 8.16 5.07
N GLY A 129 -4.18 7.74 3.82
CA GLY A 129 -4.36 6.37 3.36
C GLY A 129 -3.32 5.36 3.85
N ILE A 130 -2.11 5.85 4.21
CA ILE A 130 -1.07 5.04 4.86
C ILE A 130 -1.60 4.41 6.15
N ARG A 131 -2.55 5.09 6.83
CA ARG A 131 -3.23 4.65 8.06
C ARG A 131 -2.32 3.88 9.01
N MET A 132 -1.36 4.61 9.60
CA MET A 132 -0.39 4.10 10.59
C MET A 132 -1.05 3.35 11.77
N GLU A 133 -2.34 3.61 12.04
CA GLU A 133 -3.16 2.92 13.04
C GLU A 133 -3.37 1.42 12.79
N TYR A 134 -3.14 0.91 11.56
CA TYR A 134 -3.20 -0.52 11.24
C TYR A 134 -1.84 -1.20 11.17
N LEU A 135 -0.79 -0.56 11.69
CA LEU A 135 0.45 -1.27 12.00
C LEU A 135 0.07 -2.45 12.91
N PRO A 136 0.39 -3.70 12.54
CA PRO A 136 0.14 -4.83 13.43
C PRO A 136 0.78 -4.51 14.78
N GLU A 137 0.03 -4.59 15.88
CA GLU A 137 0.61 -4.47 17.23
C GLU A 137 1.82 -5.41 17.33
N GLY A 138 2.98 -4.86 17.68
CA GLY A 138 4.24 -5.62 17.75
C GLY A 138 4.97 -5.82 16.42
N CYS A 139 4.59 -5.17 15.33
CA CYS A 139 5.46 -5.06 14.16
C CYS A 139 6.44 -3.89 14.39
N PRO A 140 7.71 -4.15 14.76
CA PRO A 140 8.68 -3.08 14.80
C PRO A 140 8.71 -2.43 13.43
N LEU A 141 8.68 -1.08 13.39
CA LEU A 141 9.02 -0.34 12.19
C LEU A 141 10.37 -0.90 11.69
N PRO A 142 10.58 -1.05 10.37
CA PRO A 142 11.93 -1.25 9.84
C PRO A 142 12.88 -0.27 10.52
N GLU A 143 14.09 -0.68 10.91
CA GLU A 143 15.06 0.21 11.58
C GLU A 143 15.26 1.52 10.79
N GLU A 144 15.21 1.40 9.46
CA GLU A 144 15.23 2.50 8.48
C GLU A 144 14.15 3.57 8.69
N LEU A 145 12.98 3.20 9.21
CA LEU A 145 11.85 4.10 9.50
C LEU A 145 11.77 4.51 10.97
N GLN A 146 12.51 3.84 11.86
CA GLN A 146 12.60 4.24 13.27
C GLN A 146 13.44 5.51 13.46
N ALA A 147 14.36 5.81 12.53
CA ALA A 147 15.23 6.99 12.59
C ALA A 147 14.60 8.29 12.08
N VAL A 148 13.36 8.25 11.59
CA VAL A 148 12.68 9.38 10.93
C VAL A 148 11.55 9.98 11.79
N ILE A 149 11.30 9.42 12.98
CA ILE A 149 10.34 9.91 13.99
C ILE A 149 11.11 10.45 15.18
#